data_AF-A0A7V5R0U7-F1
#
_entry.id   AF-A0A7V5R0U7-F1
#
_cell.length_a   1.000
_cell.length_b   1.000
_cell.length_c   1.000
_cell.angle_alpha   90.00
_cell.angle_beta   90.00
_cell.angle_gamma   90.00
#
_symmetry.space_group_name_H-M   'P 1'
#
loop_
_entity.id
_entity.type
_entity.pdbx_description
1 polymer ?
#
loop_
_entity_poly.entity_id
_entity_poly.type
_entity_poly.pdbx_seq_one_letter_code
_entity_poly.pdbx_strand_id
1 'polypeptide(L)'
;MNNINENTYPKNIIKHLLLSTALFLPFCFFIWFYASSLLVLPVKYLLQLILSAWQPDLFNAVTQNQYLLNIETLIFPSTSFTGQGDKLAVLDVVVNPMLYGYGIAVISGLVVSVPDLKPAKRVMQIVLGYFIVILIQTFGSFWETIKHLIFEAGPDAQQAILDTGLAPNLIALMYQLSYLIIPAVVPISYWIIMNYDFIGEITGLKTNTDRNFAQERVSEEQQQENKL
;
A
#
# COMPACT_ATOMS: atom_id res chain seq x y z
N MET A 1 10.25 -44.20 31.67
CA MET A 1 10.60 -42.77 31.86
C MET A 1 11.07 -42.23 30.53
N ASN A 2 10.16 -41.74 29.69
CA ASN A 2 10.52 -41.12 28.41
C ASN A 2 10.45 -39.61 28.58
N ASN A 3 11.61 -38.99 28.49
CA ASN A 3 11.81 -37.55 28.58
C ASN A 3 11.17 -36.91 27.34
N ILE A 4 9.95 -36.41 27.47
CA ILE A 4 9.27 -35.65 26.42
C ILE A 4 9.96 -34.30 26.41
N ASN A 5 10.93 -34.12 25.51
CA ASN A 5 11.63 -32.86 25.32
C ASN A 5 10.59 -31.74 25.13
N GLU A 6 10.45 -30.89 26.14
CA GLU A 6 9.67 -29.66 26.04
C GLU A 6 10.22 -28.86 24.86
N ASN A 7 9.35 -28.66 23.87
CA ASN A 7 9.62 -27.89 22.65
C ASN A 7 10.24 -26.54 23.00
N THR A 8 11.54 -26.41 22.81
CA THR A 8 12.31 -25.22 23.17
C THR A 8 12.33 -24.18 22.05
N TYR A 9 11.28 -24.07 21.22
CA TYR A 9 11.23 -23.06 20.15
C TYR A 9 9.81 -22.58 19.88
N PRO A 10 9.36 -21.51 20.56
CA PRO A 10 8.76 -20.37 19.83
C PRO A 10 9.07 -18.97 20.42
N LYS A 11 9.52 -18.87 21.68
CA LYS A 11 9.63 -17.57 22.39
C LYS A 11 10.78 -16.68 21.89
N ASN A 12 11.86 -17.28 21.39
CA ASN A 12 13.03 -16.54 20.89
C ASN A 12 12.79 -15.94 19.49
N ILE A 13 11.98 -16.60 18.65
CA ILE A 13 11.69 -16.14 17.27
C ILE A 13 10.81 -14.89 17.29
N ILE A 14 9.77 -14.87 18.12
CA ILE A 14 8.88 -13.70 18.25
C ILE A 14 9.65 -12.51 18.81
N LYS A 15 10.47 -12.72 19.85
CA LYS A 15 11.34 -11.66 20.40
C LYS A 15 12.31 -11.12 19.38
N HIS A 16 12.94 -12.01 18.59
CA HIS A 16 13.84 -11.62 17.51
C HIS A 16 13.10 -10.80 16.46
N LEU A 17 11.94 -11.27 15.97
CA LEU A 17 11.11 -10.55 15.00
C LEU A 17 10.73 -9.16 15.50
N LEU A 18 10.26 -9.04 16.75
CA LEU A 18 9.87 -7.76 17.34
C LEU A 18 11.07 -6.82 17.49
N LEU A 19 12.21 -7.31 17.98
CA LEU A 19 13.41 -6.51 18.16
C LEU A 19 14.00 -6.06 16.81
N SER A 20 14.10 -6.97 15.85
CA SER A 20 14.52 -6.66 14.48
C SER A 20 13.57 -5.68 13.82
N THR A 21 12.26 -5.86 13.95
CA THR A 21 11.27 -4.93 13.38
C THR A 21 11.39 -3.56 14.01
N ALA A 22 11.53 -3.47 15.33
CA ALA A 22 11.71 -2.20 16.04
C ALA A 22 12.97 -1.45 15.59
N LEU A 23 14.01 -2.16 15.15
CA LEU A 23 15.25 -1.57 14.63
C LEU A 23 15.17 -1.21 13.14
N PHE A 24 14.70 -2.13 12.30
CA PHE A 24 14.68 -1.96 10.85
C PHE A 24 13.54 -1.07 10.38
N LEU A 25 12.41 -1.00 11.08
CA LEU A 25 11.28 -0.18 10.69
C LEU A 25 11.66 1.32 10.63
N PRO A 26 12.23 1.96 11.69
CA PRO A 26 12.69 3.35 11.60
C PRO A 26 13.73 3.57 10.48
N PHE A 27 14.63 2.61 10.29
CA PHE A 27 15.65 2.68 9.25
C PHE A 27 15.04 2.65 7.84
N CYS A 28 14.07 1.77 7.59
CA CYS A 28 13.35 1.71 6.33
C CYS A 28 12.52 2.98 6.08
N PHE A 29 11.91 3.56 7.11
CA PHE A 29 11.23 4.86 6.99
C PHE A 29 12.19 5.97 6.59
N PHE A 30 13.40 6.00 7.16
CA PHE A 30 14.43 6.97 6.78
C PHE A 30 14.83 6.83 5.30
N ILE A 31 15.14 5.61 4.85
CA ILE A 31 15.49 5.34 3.44
C ILE A 31 14.34 5.73 2.51
N TRP A 32 13.11 5.33 2.85
CA TRP A 32 11.93 5.64 2.05
C TRP A 32 11.71 7.15 1.93
N PHE A 33 11.80 7.88 3.05
CA PHE A 33 11.60 9.32 3.04
C PHE A 33 12.66 10.03 2.18
N TYR A 34 13.93 9.63 2.33
CA TYR A 34 15.02 10.16 1.52
C TYR A 34 14.87 9.84 0.02
N ALA A 35 14.46 8.61 -0.31
CA ALA A 35 14.29 8.16 -1.68
C ALA A 35 12.92 8.54 -2.29
N SER A 36 12.05 9.22 -1.53
CA SER A 36 10.65 9.48 -1.89
C SER A 36 10.46 10.08 -3.27
N SER A 37 11.25 11.11 -3.61
CA SER A 37 11.22 11.75 -4.93
C SER A 37 11.41 10.75 -6.07
N LEU A 38 12.34 9.80 -5.92
CA LEU A 38 12.57 8.75 -6.91
C LEU A 38 11.43 7.73 -6.93
N LEU A 39 10.94 7.31 -5.75
CA LEU A 39 9.91 6.29 -5.62
C LEU A 39 8.53 6.77 -6.08
N VAL A 40 8.29 8.07 -6.12
CA VAL A 40 7.04 8.69 -6.60
C VAL A 40 7.00 8.83 -8.13
N LEU A 41 8.14 8.78 -8.83
CA LEU A 41 8.18 8.91 -10.30
C LEU A 41 7.21 7.98 -11.05
N PRO A 42 7.12 6.67 -10.77
CA PRO A 42 6.14 5.83 -11.46
C PRO A 42 4.69 6.21 -11.13
N VAL A 43 4.43 6.73 -9.93
CA VAL A 43 3.10 7.25 -9.55
C VAL A 43 2.74 8.45 -10.41
N LYS A 44 3.68 9.38 -10.62
CA LYS A 44 3.49 10.54 -11.52
C LYS A 44 3.04 10.10 -12.91
N TYR A 45 3.78 9.19 -13.54
CA TYR A 45 3.47 8.76 -14.91
C TYR A 45 2.17 7.97 -14.99
N LEU A 46 1.88 7.12 -13.99
CA LEU A 46 0.65 6.35 -13.96
C LEU A 46 -0.57 7.26 -13.70
N LEU A 47 -0.42 8.26 -12.83
CA LEU A 47 -1.46 9.25 -12.57
C LEU A 47 -1.75 10.10 -13.81
N GLN A 48 -0.71 10.59 -14.49
CA GLN A 48 -0.86 11.27 -15.79
C GLN A 48 -1.64 10.40 -16.77
N LEU A 49 -1.23 9.14 -16.92
CA LEU A 49 -1.86 8.21 -17.85
C LEU A 49 -3.36 8.05 -17.55
N ILE A 50 -3.72 7.86 -16.27
CA ILE A 50 -5.11 7.65 -15.86
C ILE A 50 -5.94 8.92 -16.06
N LEU A 51 -5.43 10.08 -15.63
CA LEU A 51 -6.16 11.35 -15.75
C LEU A 51 -6.38 11.74 -17.22
N SER A 52 -5.34 11.65 -18.05
CA SER A 52 -5.43 11.95 -19.48
C SER A 52 -6.27 10.93 -20.24
N ALA A 53 -6.30 9.66 -19.82
CA ALA A 53 -7.17 8.65 -20.43
C ALA A 53 -8.64 8.83 -20.04
N TRP A 54 -8.92 9.32 -18.83
CA TRP A 54 -10.28 9.47 -18.31
C TRP A 54 -10.94 10.78 -18.74
N GLN A 55 -10.26 11.92 -18.57
CA GLN A 55 -10.77 13.27 -18.91
C GLN A 55 -9.67 14.08 -19.60
N PRO A 56 -9.38 13.82 -20.88
CA PRO A 56 -8.31 14.50 -21.62
C PRO A 56 -8.53 16.01 -21.73
N ASP A 57 -9.80 16.45 -21.75
CA ASP A 57 -10.15 17.87 -21.87
C ASP A 57 -10.11 18.61 -20.52
N LEU A 58 -9.95 17.89 -19.40
CA LEU A 58 -9.90 18.46 -18.05
C LEU A 58 -8.49 18.53 -17.48
N PHE A 59 -7.63 17.57 -17.82
CA PHE A 59 -6.29 17.43 -17.25
C PHE A 59 -5.21 17.61 -18.31
N ASN A 60 -4.31 18.56 -18.06
CA ASN A 60 -3.19 18.85 -18.95
C ASN A 60 -1.98 17.98 -18.61
N ALA A 61 -1.43 18.17 -17.42
CA ALA A 61 -0.17 17.55 -17.02
C ALA A 61 -0.08 17.29 -15.52
N VAL A 62 0.75 16.34 -15.15
CA VAL A 62 1.17 16.01 -13.80
C VAL A 62 2.66 16.28 -13.73
N THR A 63 3.02 17.37 -13.06
CA THR A 63 4.41 17.71 -12.77
C THR A 63 4.77 17.27 -11.36
N GLN A 64 6.07 17.14 -11.08
CA GLN A 64 6.56 16.66 -9.80
C GLN A 64 7.50 17.69 -9.20
N ASN A 65 7.24 18.08 -7.96
CA ASN A 65 8.12 18.90 -7.14
C ASN A 65 8.55 18.08 -5.91
N GLN A 66 9.78 17.55 -5.94
CA GLN A 66 10.26 16.57 -4.97
C GLN A 66 9.33 15.34 -4.90
N TYR A 67 8.63 15.11 -3.80
CA TYR A 67 7.66 14.03 -3.63
C TYR A 67 6.20 14.48 -3.84
N LEU A 68 5.96 15.78 -4.02
CA LEU A 68 4.63 16.33 -4.31
C LEU A 68 4.35 16.26 -5.81
N LEU A 69 3.08 16.04 -6.16
CA LEU A 69 2.60 16.10 -7.54
C LEU A 69 1.70 17.31 -7.70
N ASN A 70 1.95 18.09 -8.75
CA ASN A 70 1.09 19.19 -9.15
C ASN A 70 0.34 18.75 -10.41
N ILE A 71 -0.98 18.76 -10.34
CA ILE A 71 -1.88 18.42 -11.43
C ILE A 71 -2.39 19.72 -12.03
N GLU A 72 -2.01 19.98 -13.27
CA GLU A 72 -2.45 21.11 -14.07
C GLU A 72 -3.78 20.78 -14.74
N THR A 73 -4.78 21.62 -14.54
CA THR A 73 -6.12 21.44 -15.11
C THR A 73 -6.45 22.47 -16.19
N LEU A 74 -7.30 22.10 -17.14
CA LEU A 74 -7.78 22.97 -18.22
C LEU A 74 -9.11 23.66 -17.85
N ILE A 75 -9.32 23.93 -16.56
CA ILE A 75 -10.51 24.62 -16.07
C ILE A 75 -10.26 26.12 -16.13
N PHE A 76 -11.01 26.83 -16.96
CA PHE A 76 -10.92 28.27 -17.09
C PHE A 76 -12.00 28.96 -16.25
N PRO A 77 -11.65 29.91 -15.38
CA PRO A 77 -12.62 30.63 -14.59
C PRO A 77 -13.60 31.40 -15.47
N SER A 78 -14.90 31.29 -15.19
CA SER A 78 -15.95 32.00 -15.93
C SER A 78 -15.96 33.51 -15.65
N THR A 79 -15.43 33.92 -14.50
CA THR A 79 -15.19 35.33 -14.15
C THR A 79 -13.75 35.73 -14.46
N SER A 80 -13.56 36.57 -15.47
CA SER A 80 -12.29 37.26 -15.71
C SER A 80 -12.06 38.27 -14.59
N PHE A 81 -11.01 38.09 -13.79
CA PHE A 81 -10.60 39.10 -12.81
C PHE A 81 -10.04 40.30 -13.57
N THR A 82 -10.76 41.43 -13.55
CA THR A 82 -10.32 42.69 -14.14
C THR A 82 -8.94 43.07 -13.60
N GLY A 83 -7.90 42.97 -14.42
CA GLY A 83 -6.52 43.34 -14.06
C GLY A 83 -5.47 42.23 -14.20
N GLN A 84 -5.88 40.97 -14.38
CA GLN A 84 -5.00 39.96 -14.96
C GLN A 84 -5.29 39.90 -16.46
N GLY A 85 -4.27 40.16 -17.28
CA GLY A 85 -4.39 39.98 -18.73
C GLY A 85 -4.78 38.55 -19.11
N ASP A 86 -4.77 38.24 -20.40
CA ASP A 86 -5.16 36.98 -21.08
C ASP A 86 -4.45 35.68 -20.60
N LYS A 87 -3.83 35.70 -19.41
CA LYS A 87 -3.31 34.53 -18.71
C LYS A 87 -4.49 33.70 -18.24
N LEU A 88 -4.79 32.70 -19.06
CA LEU A 88 -5.56 31.51 -18.69
C LEU A 88 -5.11 31.04 -17.31
N ALA A 89 -5.93 31.23 -16.29
CA ALA A 89 -5.64 30.73 -14.95
C ALA A 89 -5.86 29.21 -14.96
N VAL A 90 -4.78 28.46 -15.23
CA VAL A 90 -4.71 27.01 -15.02
C VAL A 90 -4.81 26.78 -13.51
N LEU A 91 -5.82 26.05 -13.07
CA LEU A 91 -5.95 25.68 -11.68
C LEU A 91 -5.01 24.49 -11.40
N ASP A 92 -4.05 24.70 -10.52
CA ASP A 92 -3.10 23.67 -10.09
C ASP A 92 -3.58 23.01 -8.80
N VAL A 93 -3.66 21.69 -8.81
CA VAL A 93 -3.97 20.88 -7.63
C VAL A 93 -2.69 20.20 -7.15
N VAL A 94 -2.30 20.48 -5.90
CA VAL A 94 -1.13 19.84 -5.28
C VAL A 94 -1.60 18.66 -4.43
N VAL A 95 -1.02 17.48 -4.65
CA VAL A 95 -1.27 16.26 -3.86
C VAL A 95 0.02 15.69 -3.30
N ASN A 96 -0.08 15.01 -2.15
CA ASN A 96 1.06 14.36 -1.50
C ASN A 96 0.96 12.82 -1.54
N PRO A 97 1.55 12.15 -2.54
CA PRO A 97 1.60 10.69 -2.62
C PRO A 97 2.17 9.98 -1.40
N MET A 98 3.03 10.64 -0.61
CA MET A 98 3.66 10.01 0.57
C MET A 98 2.65 9.56 1.62
N LEU A 99 1.48 10.20 1.68
CA LEU A 99 0.37 9.82 2.56
C LEU A 99 -0.12 8.40 2.29
N TYR A 100 0.00 7.94 1.04
CA TYR A 100 -0.40 6.60 0.60
C TYR A 100 0.80 5.65 0.45
N GLY A 101 2.02 6.21 0.37
CA GLY A 101 3.25 5.50 0.02
C GLY A 101 4.00 4.86 1.18
N TYR A 102 3.71 5.20 2.43
CA TYR A 102 4.46 4.72 3.60
C TYR A 102 4.47 3.18 3.74
N GLY A 103 3.52 2.49 3.10
CA GLY A 103 3.43 1.04 3.08
C GLY A 103 4.71 0.35 2.63
N ILE A 104 5.51 0.94 1.75
CA ILE A 104 6.77 0.33 1.31
C ILE A 104 7.82 0.29 2.42
N ALA A 105 7.87 1.30 3.30
CA ALA A 105 8.74 1.30 4.46
C ALA A 105 8.34 0.20 5.46
N VAL A 106 7.03 0.06 5.68
CA VAL A 106 6.45 -1.00 6.52
C VAL A 106 6.77 -2.38 5.96
N ILE A 107 6.47 -2.63 4.68
CA ILE A 107 6.78 -3.90 4.00
C ILE A 107 8.27 -4.20 4.13
N SER A 108 9.14 -3.25 3.80
CA SER A 108 10.58 -3.45 3.83
C SER A 108 11.09 -3.79 5.24
N GLY A 109 10.63 -3.04 6.25
CA GLY A 109 11.00 -3.29 7.65
C GLY A 109 10.56 -4.69 8.12
N LEU A 110 9.34 -5.10 7.76
CA LEU A 110 8.83 -6.43 8.11
C LEU A 110 9.56 -7.55 7.36
N VAL A 111 9.78 -7.42 6.05
CA VAL A 111 10.48 -8.43 5.22
C VAL A 111 11.92 -8.63 5.67
N VAL A 112 12.64 -7.56 5.97
CA VAL A 112 14.04 -7.63 6.45
C VAL A 112 14.13 -8.32 7.82
N SER A 113 13.07 -8.19 8.63
CA SER A 113 13.00 -8.76 9.98
C SER A 113 12.65 -10.24 10.02
N VAL A 114 12.22 -10.84 8.90
CA VAL A 114 11.93 -12.28 8.82
C VAL A 114 13.26 -13.08 8.88
N PRO A 115 13.47 -13.93 9.91
CA PRO A 115 14.68 -14.76 10.01
C PRO A 115 14.73 -15.79 8.87
N ASP A 116 15.94 -16.21 8.48
CA ASP A 116 16.22 -17.30 7.53
C ASP A 116 15.61 -17.16 6.11
N LEU A 117 15.06 -15.98 5.78
CA LEU A 117 14.54 -15.70 4.45
C LEU A 117 15.69 -15.43 3.46
N LYS A 118 15.77 -16.24 2.40
CA LYS A 118 16.78 -16.10 1.32
C LYS A 118 16.80 -14.67 0.76
N PRO A 119 17.99 -14.07 0.49
CA PRO A 119 18.09 -12.69 -0.01
C PRO A 119 17.27 -12.43 -1.28
N ALA A 120 17.26 -13.36 -2.23
CA ALA A 120 16.47 -13.25 -3.45
C ALA A 120 14.96 -13.13 -3.18
N LYS A 121 14.44 -13.91 -2.21
CA LYS A 121 13.03 -13.82 -1.80
C LYS A 121 12.71 -12.50 -1.12
N ARG A 122 13.63 -11.96 -0.29
CA ARG A 122 13.47 -10.64 0.34
C ARG A 122 13.34 -9.53 -0.70
N VAL A 123 14.27 -9.49 -1.65
CA VAL A 123 14.26 -8.48 -2.72
C VAL A 123 12.99 -8.60 -3.55
N MET A 124 12.60 -9.82 -3.94
CA MET A 124 11.36 -10.07 -4.68
C MET A 124 10.13 -9.56 -3.90
N GLN A 125 10.02 -9.85 -2.61
CA GLN A 125 8.91 -9.38 -1.77
C GLN A 125 8.87 -7.84 -1.68
N ILE A 126 10.03 -7.18 -1.57
CA ILE A 126 10.09 -5.71 -1.52
C ILE A 126 9.69 -5.11 -2.87
N VAL A 127 10.18 -5.67 -3.98
CA VAL A 127 9.88 -5.19 -5.34
C VAL A 127 8.40 -5.37 -5.67
N LEU A 128 7.80 -6.52 -5.37
CA LEU A 128 6.36 -6.74 -5.57
C LEU A 128 5.53 -5.82 -4.67
N GLY A 129 5.95 -5.64 -3.41
CA GLY A 129 5.31 -4.69 -2.49
C GLY A 129 5.37 -3.25 -3.02
N TYR A 130 6.48 -2.87 -3.66
CA TYR A 130 6.62 -1.55 -4.27
C TYR A 130 5.63 -1.35 -5.43
N PHE A 131 5.43 -2.34 -6.30
CA PHE A 131 4.41 -2.25 -7.36
C PHE A 131 3.00 -2.08 -6.79
N ILE A 132 2.66 -2.81 -5.72
CA ILE A 132 1.37 -2.63 -5.03
C ILE A 132 1.25 -1.21 -4.49
N VAL A 133 2.30 -0.70 -3.86
CA VAL A 133 2.32 0.66 -3.29
C VAL A 133 2.23 1.75 -4.37
N ILE A 134 2.76 1.53 -5.59
CA ILE A 134 2.54 2.44 -6.72
C ILE A 134 1.05 2.53 -7.07
N LEU A 135 0.35 1.39 -7.13
CA LEU A 135 -1.08 1.36 -7.44
C LEU A 135 -1.90 2.06 -6.36
N ILE A 136 -1.58 1.81 -5.08
CA ILE A 136 -2.24 2.45 -3.94
C ILE A 136 -2.03 3.97 -3.97
N GLN A 137 -0.79 4.42 -4.18
CA GLN A 137 -0.47 5.85 -4.27
C GLN A 137 -1.21 6.50 -5.43
N THR A 138 -1.22 5.86 -6.59
CA THR A 138 -1.89 6.42 -7.77
C THR A 138 -3.39 6.53 -7.54
N PHE A 139 -4.01 5.49 -6.97
CA PHE A 139 -5.42 5.50 -6.63
C PHE A 139 -5.76 6.59 -5.60
N GLY A 140 -4.95 6.72 -4.55
CA GLY A 140 -5.12 7.77 -3.53
C GLY A 140 -4.98 9.18 -4.10
N SER A 141 -3.90 9.44 -4.84
CA SER A 141 -3.67 10.74 -5.48
C SER A 141 -4.76 11.10 -6.47
N PHE A 142 -5.28 10.14 -7.24
CA PHE A 142 -6.41 10.37 -8.16
C PHE A 142 -7.66 10.88 -7.41
N TRP A 143 -8.09 10.18 -6.35
CA TRP A 143 -9.28 10.58 -5.60
C TRP A 143 -9.06 11.86 -4.80
N GLU A 144 -7.84 12.11 -4.29
CA GLU A 144 -7.47 13.38 -3.66
C GLU A 144 -7.59 14.55 -4.63
N THR A 145 -7.10 14.39 -5.87
CA THR A 145 -7.22 15.41 -6.92
C THR A 145 -8.69 15.74 -7.18
N ILE A 146 -9.54 14.73 -7.40
CA ILE A 146 -10.97 14.94 -7.68
C ILE A 146 -11.68 15.55 -6.46
N LYS A 147 -11.36 15.08 -5.25
CA LYS A 147 -11.88 15.62 -3.99
C LYS A 147 -11.53 17.11 -3.83
N HIS A 148 -10.31 17.51 -4.17
CA HIS A 148 -9.90 18.92 -4.13
C HIS A 148 -10.73 19.72 -5.14
N LEU A 149 -10.83 19.23 -6.39
CA LEU A 149 -11.55 19.92 -7.46
C LEU A 149 -13.03 20.13 -7.16
N ILE A 150 -13.70 19.17 -6.50
CA ILE A 150 -15.12 19.28 -6.24
C ILE A 150 -15.47 20.07 -4.97
N PHE A 151 -14.61 20.07 -3.95
CA PHE A 151 -14.93 20.67 -2.64
C PHE A 151 -14.15 21.94 -2.32
N GLU A 152 -13.00 22.19 -2.94
CA GLU A 152 -12.04 23.22 -2.51
C GLU A 152 -11.60 24.17 -3.63
N ALA A 153 -11.77 23.78 -4.90
CA ALA A 153 -11.27 24.51 -6.07
C ALA A 153 -12.20 25.60 -6.64
N GLY A 154 -13.38 25.78 -6.06
CA GLY A 154 -14.36 26.79 -6.48
C GLY A 154 -15.41 26.30 -7.49
N PRO A 155 -16.36 27.16 -7.88
CA PRO A 155 -17.58 26.75 -8.60
C PRO A 155 -17.33 26.17 -9.99
N ASP A 156 -16.39 26.74 -10.75
CA ASP A 156 -16.10 26.29 -12.12
C ASP A 156 -15.48 24.89 -12.12
N ALA A 157 -14.53 24.63 -11.21
CA ALA A 157 -13.92 23.31 -11.03
C ALA A 157 -14.92 22.28 -10.50
N GLN A 158 -15.78 22.69 -9.57
CA GLN A 158 -16.84 21.85 -9.04
C GLN A 158 -17.79 21.41 -10.16
N GLN A 159 -18.23 22.35 -11.01
CA GLN A 159 -19.11 22.03 -12.14
C GLN A 159 -18.42 21.09 -13.13
N ALA A 160 -17.16 21.35 -13.47
CA ALA A 160 -16.39 20.49 -14.37
C ALA A 160 -16.31 19.03 -13.88
N ILE A 161 -16.17 18.80 -12.57
CA ILE A 161 -16.22 17.45 -11.99
C ILE A 161 -17.63 16.86 -12.01
N LEU A 162 -18.67 17.65 -11.71
CA LEU A 162 -20.05 17.16 -11.77
C LEU A 162 -20.43 16.70 -13.18
N ASP A 163 -19.94 17.39 -14.21
CA ASP A 163 -20.17 17.06 -15.62
C ASP A 163 -19.52 15.73 -16.04
N THR A 164 -18.53 15.23 -15.28
CA THR A 164 -17.96 13.88 -15.49
C THR A 164 -18.92 12.75 -15.07
N GLY A 165 -20.02 13.08 -14.38
CA GLY A 165 -20.99 12.12 -13.87
C GLY A 165 -20.63 11.46 -12.54
N LEU A 166 -19.51 11.86 -11.91
CA LEU A 166 -19.13 11.37 -10.59
C LEU A 166 -19.96 12.03 -9.48
N ALA A 167 -20.64 11.21 -8.69
CA ALA A 167 -21.39 11.70 -7.53
C ALA A 167 -20.43 12.20 -6.42
N PRO A 168 -20.69 13.36 -5.79
CA PRO A 168 -19.86 13.88 -4.69
C PRO A 168 -19.67 12.89 -3.54
N ASN A 169 -20.73 12.14 -3.19
CA ASN A 169 -20.67 11.13 -2.13
C ASN A 169 -19.73 9.97 -2.48
N LEU A 170 -19.68 9.56 -3.75
CA LEU A 170 -18.76 8.53 -4.22
C LEU A 170 -17.31 9.02 -4.13
N ILE A 171 -17.05 10.26 -4.54
CA ILE A 171 -15.71 10.87 -4.46
C ILE A 171 -15.24 10.90 -3.01
N ALA A 172 -16.09 11.38 -2.09
CA ALA A 172 -15.77 11.43 -0.67
C ALA A 172 -15.48 10.03 -0.07
N LEU A 173 -16.31 9.04 -0.41
CA LEU A 173 -16.14 7.66 0.04
C LEU A 173 -14.83 7.05 -0.48
N MET A 174 -14.54 7.22 -1.77
CA MET A 174 -13.35 6.64 -2.38
C MET A 174 -12.07 7.30 -1.86
N TYR A 175 -12.09 8.60 -1.62
CA TYR A 175 -11.01 9.30 -0.94
C TYR A 175 -10.79 8.79 0.50
N GLN A 176 -11.85 8.62 1.28
CA GLN A 176 -11.74 8.07 2.65
C GLN A 176 -11.19 6.64 2.65
N LEU A 177 -11.66 5.80 1.72
CA LEU A 177 -11.17 4.44 1.53
C LEU A 177 -9.67 4.43 1.17
N SER A 178 -9.27 5.26 0.20
CA SER A 178 -7.90 5.35 -0.28
C SER A 178 -6.95 5.96 0.73
N TYR A 179 -7.43 6.86 1.60
CA TYR A 179 -6.61 7.54 2.59
C TYR A 179 -6.49 6.76 3.92
N LEU A 180 -7.59 6.19 4.42
CA LEU A 180 -7.62 5.61 5.76
C LEU A 180 -7.41 4.09 5.78
N ILE A 181 -7.95 3.38 4.80
CA ILE A 181 -8.05 1.91 4.87
C ILE A 181 -6.93 1.27 4.05
N ILE A 182 -6.86 1.58 2.75
CA ILE A 182 -5.96 0.90 1.83
C ILE A 182 -4.48 1.01 2.26
N PRO A 183 -3.94 2.20 2.59
CA PRO A 183 -2.53 2.36 2.94
C PRO A 183 -2.17 1.67 4.26
N ALA A 184 -3.13 1.54 5.19
CA ALA A 184 -2.90 0.93 6.49
C ALA A 184 -2.99 -0.61 6.43
N VAL A 185 -3.98 -1.13 5.71
CA VAL A 185 -4.28 -2.57 5.70
C VAL A 185 -3.42 -3.33 4.70
N VAL A 186 -3.31 -2.83 3.46
CA VAL A 186 -2.68 -3.60 2.36
C VAL A 186 -1.23 -3.97 2.64
N PRO A 187 -0.35 -3.10 3.18
CA PRO A 187 1.03 -3.47 3.47
C PRO A 187 1.15 -4.65 4.43
N ILE A 188 0.31 -4.68 5.46
CA ILE A 188 0.29 -5.74 6.48
C ILE A 188 -0.28 -7.03 5.87
N SER A 189 -1.44 -6.94 5.20
CA SER A 189 -2.06 -8.10 4.54
C SER A 189 -1.12 -8.73 3.51
N TYR A 190 -0.47 -7.91 2.68
CA TYR A 190 0.54 -8.36 1.72
C TYR A 190 1.67 -9.11 2.41
N TRP A 191 2.24 -8.56 3.48
CA TRP A 191 3.34 -9.21 4.20
C TRP A 191 2.93 -10.55 4.80
N ILE A 192 1.72 -10.64 5.39
CA ILE A 192 1.17 -11.89 5.95
C ILE A 192 1.04 -12.95 4.85
N ILE A 193 0.48 -12.58 3.69
CA ILE A 193 0.30 -13.50 2.56
C ILE A 193 1.65 -14.01 2.07
N MET A 194 2.64 -13.12 1.90
CA MET A 194 3.97 -13.49 1.40
C MET A 194 4.81 -14.32 2.38
N ASN A 195 4.46 -14.30 3.67
CA ASN A 195 5.18 -15.00 4.73
C ASN A 195 4.28 -15.97 5.50
N TYR A 196 3.24 -16.50 4.84
CA TYR A 196 2.25 -17.39 5.45
C TYR A 196 2.85 -18.58 6.20
N ASP A 197 3.86 -19.25 5.61
CA ASP A 197 4.56 -20.37 6.25
C ASP A 197 5.20 -19.98 7.58
N PHE A 198 5.90 -18.84 7.61
CA PHE A 198 6.52 -18.31 8.82
C PHE A 198 5.47 -17.94 9.87
N ILE A 199 4.35 -17.33 9.46
CA ILE A 199 3.21 -17.04 10.34
C ILE A 199 2.62 -18.33 10.92
N GLY A 200 2.47 -19.38 10.11
CA GLY A 200 1.98 -20.69 10.56
C GLY A 200 2.90 -21.36 11.57
N GLU A 201 4.21 -21.13 11.48
CA GLU A 201 5.21 -21.62 12.44
C GLU A 201 5.16 -20.88 13.78
N ILE A 202 5.08 -19.54 13.77
CA ILE A 202 5.02 -18.75 15.01
C ILE A 202 3.69 -18.89 15.75
N THR A 203 2.59 -19.16 15.03
CA THR A 203 1.25 -19.35 15.62
C THR A 203 0.98 -20.79 16.03
N GLY A 204 1.87 -21.73 15.67
CA GLY A 204 1.69 -23.17 15.94
C GLY A 204 0.63 -23.86 15.08
N LEU A 205 0.06 -23.16 14.07
CA LEU A 205 -0.93 -23.72 13.15
C LEU A 205 -0.34 -24.89 12.34
N LYS A 206 0.91 -24.76 11.90
CA LYS A 206 1.61 -25.80 11.12
C LYS A 206 1.91 -27.03 11.98
N THR A 207 2.41 -26.80 13.20
CA THR A 207 2.79 -27.87 14.14
C THR A 207 1.59 -28.68 14.64
N ASN A 208 0.42 -28.06 14.82
CA ASN A 208 -0.81 -28.78 15.20
C ASN A 208 -1.36 -29.64 14.05
N THR A 209 -1.29 -29.12 12.82
CA THR A 209 -1.74 -29.85 11.63
C THR A 209 -0.92 -31.13 11.43
N ASP A 210 0.41 -31.05 11.53
CA ASP A 210 1.30 -32.21 11.39
C ASP A 210 1.09 -33.27 12.50
N ARG A 211 0.77 -32.83 13.73
CA ARG A 211 0.48 -33.73 14.85
C ARG A 211 -0.84 -34.49 14.66
N ASN A 212 -1.88 -33.81 14.19
CA ASN A 212 -3.19 -34.45 13.97
C ASN A 212 -3.09 -35.55 12.92
N PHE A 213 -2.40 -35.30 11.80
CA PHE A 213 -2.17 -36.31 10.76
C PHE A 213 -1.25 -37.46 11.20
N ALA A 214 -0.34 -37.22 12.16
CA ALA A 214 0.45 -38.30 12.74
C ALA A 214 -0.40 -39.18 13.68
N GLN A 215 -1.27 -38.58 14.49
CA GLN A 215 -2.18 -39.30 15.38
C GLN A 215 -3.23 -40.12 14.63
N GLU A 216 -3.77 -39.60 13.53
CA GLU A 216 -4.70 -40.33 12.65
C GLU A 216 -4.04 -41.58 12.07
N ARG A 217 -2.82 -41.46 11.51
CA ARG A 217 -2.08 -42.60 10.96
C ARG A 217 -1.76 -43.69 12.00
N VAL A 218 -1.34 -43.30 13.20
CA VAL A 218 -1.09 -44.26 14.29
C VAL A 218 -2.38 -44.96 14.72
N SER A 219 -3.51 -44.25 14.72
CA SER A 219 -4.81 -44.83 15.07
C SER A 219 -5.30 -45.82 14.01
N GLU A 220 -5.05 -45.53 12.73
CA GLU A 220 -5.37 -46.43 11.60
C GLU A 220 -4.52 -47.71 11.62
N GLU A 221 -3.21 -47.59 11.89
CA GLU A 221 -2.29 -48.73 11.99
C GLU A 221 -2.68 -49.66 13.16
N GLN A 222 -3.00 -49.10 14.33
CA GLN A 222 -3.44 -49.87 15.51
C GLN A 222 -4.79 -50.56 15.30
N GLN A 223 -5.68 -49.99 14.48
CA GLN A 223 -6.94 -50.63 14.12
C GLN A 223 -6.79 -51.75 13.10
N GLN A 224 -5.76 -51.70 12.25
CA GLN A 224 -5.41 -52.80 11.34
C GLN A 224 -4.74 -53.95 12.10
N GLU A 225 -3.87 -53.66 13.06
CA GLU A 225 -3.17 -54.68 13.86
C GLU A 225 -4.14 -55.48 14.74
N ASN A 226 -5.17 -54.84 15.31
CA ASN A 226 -6.19 -55.52 16.12
C ASN A 226 -7.22 -56.34 15.33
N LYS A 227 -7.18 -56.32 13.99
CA LYS A 227 -8.08 -57.10 13.11
C LYS A 227 -7.45 -58.39 12.56
N LEU A 228 -6.17 -58.63 12.83
CA LEU A 228 -5.42 -59.85 12.51
C LEU A 228 -5.37 -60.78 13.72
#